data_AF-A0A3N9NRF6-F1
#
_entry.id   AF-A0A3N9NRF6-F1
#
_cell.length_a   1.000
_cell.length_b   1.000
_cell.length_c   1.000
_cell.angle_alpha   90.00
_cell.angle_beta   90.00
_cell.angle_gamma   90.00
#
_symmetry.space_group_name_H-M   'P 1'
#
loop_
_entity.id
_entity.type
_entity.pdbx_description
1 polymer ?
#
loop_
_entity_poly.entity_id
_entity_poly.type
_entity_poly.pdbx_seq_one_letter_code
_entity_poly.pdbx_strand_id
1 'polypeptide(L)'
;MLDKISFTNKKRRSRYVRDLKNPPRMKITDRDTEIVKIVADFRFATVKQVALMVNANDQTTRIRMYLLWQNKFLDRLNLPVFVGEGSPPSVYVIGPRGKRLLAENLGVDPNGIVKVDCSRNYFFLLNHTLRRNDFRAVLYAACRERPDLKFLFWKQDKDVGDSIRIEYGRYGNLKRVPLVPDGFFGIQTPSERIYAYVEIDQGTIGHKKFLEKQRGYFKWWLQGKHLQKYGEKNFRILTVTTNPRRMANLVYTTLRVKDSKEGSGFFWFTTFDQINPESPLKIFDPIWIRAVASNGHLWPLIGRLEEYPISTG
;
A
#
# COMPACT_ATOMS: atom_id res chain seq x y z
N MET A 1 10.08 -9.87 64.66
CA MET A 1 10.91 -9.90 63.44
C MET A 1 9.98 -9.69 62.25
N LEU A 2 10.08 -8.54 61.59
CA LEU A 2 9.29 -8.24 60.39
C LEU A 2 10.07 -8.72 59.16
N ASP A 3 9.49 -9.65 58.41
CA ASP A 3 10.02 -10.15 57.15
C ASP A 3 10.07 -9.04 56.11
N LYS A 4 11.28 -8.77 55.61
CA LYS A 4 11.50 -7.87 54.47
C LYS A 4 11.03 -8.56 53.19
N ILE A 5 9.83 -8.20 52.73
CA ILE A 5 9.35 -8.53 51.37
C ILE A 5 10.29 -7.86 50.37
N SER A 6 11.20 -8.63 49.77
CA SER A 6 12.03 -8.15 48.67
C SER A 6 11.18 -8.04 47.41
N PHE A 7 10.84 -6.81 47.01
CA PHE A 7 10.30 -6.55 45.68
C PHE A 7 11.43 -6.72 44.67
N THR A 8 11.51 -7.89 44.03
CA THR A 8 12.41 -8.10 42.89
C THR A 8 11.99 -7.14 41.78
N ASN A 9 12.74 -6.06 41.60
CA ASN A 9 12.49 -5.07 40.56
C ASN A 9 12.83 -5.72 39.21
N LYS A 10 11.83 -6.35 38.57
CA LYS A 10 12.00 -7.13 37.35
C LYS A 10 12.46 -6.17 36.24
N LYS A 11 13.76 -6.21 35.90
CA LYS A 11 14.38 -5.33 34.90
C LYS A 11 13.53 -5.30 33.63
N ARG A 12 13.06 -4.10 33.24
CA ARG A 12 12.21 -3.92 32.06
C ARG A 12 12.97 -4.41 30.82
N ARG A 13 12.35 -5.30 30.04
CA ARG A 13 12.96 -5.84 28.81
C ARG A 13 13.21 -4.73 27.79
N SER A 14 14.29 -4.85 27.03
CA SER A 14 14.61 -3.89 25.98
C SER A 14 13.53 -3.88 24.90
N ARG A 15 13.20 -2.68 24.43
CA ARG A 15 12.34 -2.48 23.26
C ARG A 15 13.09 -2.57 21.93
N TYR A 16 14.42 -2.47 21.97
CA TYR A 16 15.30 -2.36 20.80
C TYR A 16 16.10 -3.64 20.55
N VAL A 17 16.42 -4.38 21.61
CA VAL A 17 17.24 -5.59 21.53
C VAL A 17 16.40 -6.83 21.81
N ARG A 18 16.57 -7.86 20.98
CA ARG A 18 15.95 -9.18 21.19
C ARG A 18 16.64 -9.88 22.36
N ASP A 19 15.86 -10.40 23.30
CA ASP A 19 16.36 -11.23 24.39
C ASP A 19 16.57 -12.66 23.87
N LEU A 20 17.83 -13.00 23.57
CA LEU A 20 18.20 -14.31 23.04
C LEU A 20 18.27 -15.39 24.12
N LYS A 21 18.44 -15.02 25.40
CA LYS A 21 18.62 -15.97 26.50
C LYS A 21 17.26 -16.38 27.08
N ASN A 22 16.39 -15.42 27.36
CA ASN A 22 15.12 -15.63 28.03
C ASN A 22 13.98 -14.86 27.34
N PRO A 23 13.63 -15.23 26.09
CA PRO A 23 12.54 -14.57 25.38
C PRO A 23 11.22 -14.68 26.19
N PRO A 24 10.35 -13.66 26.11
CA PRO A 24 9.05 -13.70 26.77
C PRO A 24 8.23 -14.90 26.29
N ARG A 25 7.71 -15.67 27.24
CA ARG A 25 6.78 -16.78 26.96
C ARG A 25 5.58 -16.25 26.19
N MET A 26 5.18 -16.99 25.16
CA MET A 26 4.08 -16.62 24.28
C MET A 26 3.38 -17.89 23.80
N LYS A 27 2.05 -17.89 23.84
CA LYS A 27 1.20 -18.84 23.12
C LYS A 27 0.69 -18.15 21.86
N ILE A 28 0.89 -18.78 20.70
CA ILE A 28 0.40 -18.29 19.42
C ILE A 28 -1.12 -18.39 19.39
N THR A 29 -1.77 -17.37 18.86
CA THR A 29 -3.21 -17.34 18.58
C THR A 29 -3.46 -17.22 17.09
N ASP A 30 -4.70 -17.43 16.64
CA ASP A 30 -5.07 -17.27 15.23
C ASP A 30 -4.80 -15.85 14.71
N ARG A 31 -5.05 -14.84 15.56
CA ARG A 31 -4.71 -13.43 15.26
C ARG A 31 -3.21 -13.21 15.08
N ASP A 32 -2.34 -13.94 15.78
CA ASP A 32 -0.90 -13.83 15.51
C ASP A 32 -0.51 -14.43 14.16
N THR A 33 -1.12 -15.56 13.81
CA THR A 33 -0.92 -16.18 12.49
C THR A 33 -1.36 -15.22 11.38
N GLU A 34 -2.49 -14.52 11.58
CA GLU A 34 -2.96 -13.46 10.70
C GLU A 34 -1.95 -12.29 10.62
N ILE A 35 -1.44 -11.80 11.76
CA ILE A 35 -0.40 -10.76 11.79
C ILE A 35 0.85 -11.20 11.01
N VAL A 36 1.34 -12.42 11.23
CA VAL A 36 2.52 -12.96 10.52
C VAL A 36 2.26 -13.01 9.02
N LYS A 37 1.08 -13.45 8.59
CA LYS A 37 0.67 -13.46 7.18
C LYS A 37 0.65 -12.05 6.59
N ILE A 38 0.03 -11.08 7.28
CA ILE A 38 -0.02 -9.68 6.82
C ILE A 38 1.39 -9.11 6.66
N VAL A 39 2.28 -9.33 7.64
CA VAL A 39 3.67 -8.83 7.55
C VAL A 39 4.42 -9.48 6.38
N ALA A 40 4.16 -10.77 6.10
CA ALA A 40 4.72 -11.46 4.94
C ALA A 40 4.26 -10.82 3.62
N ASP A 41 2.96 -10.62 3.48
CA ASP A 41 2.34 -10.01 2.28
C ASP A 41 2.80 -8.56 2.07
N PHE A 42 2.98 -7.82 3.16
CA PHE A 42 3.40 -6.43 3.15
C PHE A 42 4.88 -6.28 2.83
N ARG A 43 5.69 -7.33 3.06
CA ARG A 43 7.17 -7.34 3.02
C ARG A 43 7.83 -6.47 4.08
N PHE A 44 7.39 -5.22 4.19
CA PHE A 44 7.73 -4.27 5.24
C PHE A 44 6.46 -3.73 5.88
N ALA A 45 6.31 -3.89 7.19
CA ALA A 45 5.08 -3.50 7.87
C ALA A 45 5.35 -2.64 9.11
N THR A 46 4.56 -1.59 9.30
CA THR A 46 4.50 -0.87 10.57
C THR A 46 3.39 -1.43 11.46
N VAL A 47 3.41 -1.08 12.75
CA VAL A 47 2.33 -1.42 13.68
C VAL A 47 0.98 -0.88 13.20
N LYS A 48 0.93 0.38 12.76
CA LYS A 48 -0.31 1.05 12.32
C LYS A 48 -0.95 0.33 11.13
N GLN A 49 -0.14 0.00 10.14
CA GLN A 49 -0.56 -0.76 8.97
C GLN A 49 -1.18 -2.11 9.35
N VAL A 50 -0.51 -2.87 10.23
CA VAL A 50 -1.02 -4.16 10.71
C VAL A 50 -2.28 -3.99 11.54
N ALA A 51 -2.31 -2.99 12.42
CA ALA A 51 -3.44 -2.68 13.31
C ALA A 51 -4.72 -2.40 12.50
N LEU A 52 -4.61 -1.60 11.44
CA LEU A 52 -5.68 -1.37 10.47
C LEU A 52 -6.14 -2.68 9.82
N MET A 53 -5.21 -3.52 9.34
CA MET A 53 -5.55 -4.78 8.68
C MET A 53 -6.32 -5.74 9.61
N VAL A 54 -5.90 -5.90 10.87
CA VAL A 54 -6.55 -6.81 11.83
C VAL A 54 -7.70 -6.17 12.63
N ASN A 55 -8.03 -4.90 12.36
CA ASN A 55 -9.02 -4.10 13.11
C ASN A 55 -8.78 -4.16 14.64
N ALA A 56 -7.57 -3.83 15.07
CA ALA A 56 -7.21 -3.78 16.47
C ALA A 56 -6.54 -2.45 16.81
N ASN A 57 -6.55 -2.08 18.09
CA ASN A 57 -5.85 -0.87 18.52
C ASN A 57 -4.32 -1.01 18.35
N ASP A 58 -3.67 0.12 18.14
CA ASP A 58 -2.23 0.25 17.97
C ASP A 58 -1.40 -0.35 19.11
N GLN A 59 -1.83 -0.17 20.35
CA GLN A 59 -1.10 -0.61 21.53
C GLN A 59 -1.08 -2.14 21.66
N THR A 60 -2.24 -2.78 21.51
CA THR A 60 -2.39 -4.24 21.49
C THR A 60 -1.59 -4.83 20.35
N THR A 61 -1.70 -4.28 19.15
CA THR A 61 -0.94 -4.74 17.98
C THR A 61 0.56 -4.59 18.21
N ARG A 62 1.02 -3.47 18.78
CA ARG A 62 2.42 -3.24 19.14
C ARG A 62 2.94 -4.30 20.12
N ILE A 63 2.15 -4.65 21.14
CA ILE A 63 2.51 -5.69 22.12
C ILE A 63 2.62 -7.05 21.43
N ARG A 64 1.64 -7.45 20.62
CA ARG A 64 1.67 -8.73 19.89
C ARG A 64 2.86 -8.81 18.94
N MET A 65 3.07 -7.78 18.11
CA MET A 65 4.20 -7.72 17.18
C MET A 65 5.55 -7.74 17.90
N TYR A 66 5.67 -7.11 19.08
CA TYR A 66 6.87 -7.20 19.91
C TYR A 66 7.12 -8.64 20.40
N LEU A 67 6.09 -9.34 20.88
CA LEU A 67 6.22 -10.73 21.33
C LEU A 67 6.59 -11.67 20.17
N LEU A 68 5.98 -11.48 19.00
CA LEU A 68 6.30 -12.22 17.78
C LEU A 68 7.74 -11.97 17.34
N TRP A 69 8.21 -10.72 17.42
CA TRP A 69 9.59 -10.38 17.13
C TRP A 69 10.58 -11.01 18.12
N GLN A 70 10.29 -10.95 19.42
CA GLN A 70 11.12 -11.57 20.44
C GLN A 70 11.23 -13.09 20.24
N ASN A 71 10.15 -13.72 19.80
CA ASN A 71 10.07 -15.16 19.55
C ASN A 71 10.47 -15.57 18.12
N LYS A 72 11.08 -14.68 17.32
CA LYS A 72 11.58 -14.92 15.93
C LYS A 72 10.50 -15.28 14.90
N PHE A 73 9.23 -15.01 15.19
CA PHE A 73 8.16 -15.06 14.18
C PHE A 73 8.23 -13.87 13.23
N LEU A 74 8.62 -12.72 13.76
CA LEU A 74 8.95 -11.51 13.00
C LEU A 74 10.41 -11.12 13.23
N ASP A 75 10.99 -10.39 12.28
CA ASP A 75 12.24 -9.64 12.43
C ASP A 75 11.94 -8.13 12.34
N ARG A 76 12.92 -7.31 12.74
CA ARG A 76 12.83 -5.84 12.66
C ARG A 76 14.02 -5.29 11.91
N LEU A 77 13.79 -4.23 11.14
CA LEU A 77 14.88 -3.49 10.51
C LEU A 77 15.54 -2.54 11.51
N ASN A 78 16.86 -2.42 11.39
CA ASN A 78 17.63 -1.37 12.05
C ASN A 78 17.71 -0.17 11.10
N LEU A 79 16.83 0.80 11.31
CA LEU A 79 16.84 2.04 10.53
C LEU A 79 17.84 3.03 11.15
N PRO A 80 18.56 3.82 10.33
CA PRO A 80 19.39 4.90 10.84
C PRO A 80 18.49 5.90 11.60
N VAL A 81 19.00 6.40 12.73
CA VAL A 81 18.37 7.47 13.50
C VAL A 81 19.11 8.76 13.16
N PHE A 82 18.41 9.73 12.56
CA PHE A 82 18.99 11.04 12.28
C PHE A 82 18.86 11.94 13.51
N VAL A 83 19.91 12.70 13.82
CA VAL A 83 19.93 13.62 14.96
C VAL A 83 18.85 14.69 14.77
N GLY A 84 18.02 14.91 15.79
CA GLY A 84 16.91 15.87 15.74
C GLY A 84 15.59 15.29 15.23
N GLU A 85 15.60 14.10 14.64
CA GLU A 85 14.40 13.35 14.32
C GLU A 85 14.07 12.37 15.45
N GLY A 86 12.79 12.26 15.81
CA GLY A 86 12.33 11.25 16.78
C GLY A 86 12.69 9.83 16.32
N SER A 87 12.63 8.85 17.23
CA SER A 87 12.92 7.46 16.84
C SER A 87 11.97 7.00 15.72
N PRO A 88 12.49 6.48 14.58
CA PRO A 88 11.65 6.04 13.49
C PRO A 88 10.72 4.90 13.95
N PRO A 89 9.53 4.76 13.34
CA PRO A 89 8.63 3.66 13.68
C PRO A 89 9.33 2.32 13.43
N SER A 90 9.06 1.33 14.28
CA SER A 90 9.57 -0.03 14.07
C SER A 90 8.98 -0.62 12.80
N VAL A 91 9.85 -0.98 11.86
CA VAL A 91 9.49 -1.71 10.64
C VAL A 91 9.78 -3.19 10.86
N TYR A 92 8.78 -4.01 10.60
CA TYR A 92 8.83 -5.46 10.74
C TYR A 92 8.86 -6.14 9.39
N VAL A 93 9.53 -7.29 9.37
CA VAL A 93 9.57 -8.23 8.24
C VAL A 93 9.30 -9.63 8.80
N ILE A 94 8.98 -10.59 7.93
CA ILE A 94 8.76 -11.98 8.37
C ILE A 94 10.07 -12.60 8.89
N GLY A 95 10.00 -13.22 10.08
CA GLY A 95 11.11 -13.94 10.68
C GLY A 95 11.14 -15.43 10.31
N PRO A 96 12.21 -16.16 10.64
CA PRO A 96 12.38 -17.56 10.25
C PRO A 96 11.29 -18.49 10.81
N ARG A 97 10.84 -18.29 12.06
CA ARG A 97 9.74 -19.09 12.61
C ARG A 97 8.38 -18.69 12.03
N GLY A 98 8.24 -17.44 11.58
CA GLY A 98 7.04 -16.99 10.88
C GLY A 98 6.89 -17.68 9.53
N LYS A 99 7.99 -17.81 8.77
CA LYS A 99 7.99 -18.55 7.51
C LYS A 99 7.56 -20.00 7.71
N ARG A 100 8.11 -20.65 8.73
CA ARG A 100 7.74 -22.03 9.10
C ARG A 100 6.27 -22.13 9.48
N LEU A 101 5.78 -21.21 10.32
CA LEU A 101 4.37 -21.15 10.73
C LEU A 101 3.42 -21.06 9.53
N LEU A 102 3.73 -20.22 8.53
CA LEU A 102 2.89 -20.09 7.34
C LEU A 102 2.95 -21.33 6.44
N ALA A 103 4.12 -21.96 6.32
CA ALA A 103 4.28 -23.19 5.55
C ALA A 103 3.48 -24.36 6.16
N GLU A 104 3.56 -24.53 7.48
CA GLU A 104 2.88 -25.60 8.22
C GLU A 104 1.35 -25.41 8.25
N ASN A 105 0.87 -24.19 8.52
CA ASN A 105 -0.56 -23.97 8.77
C ASN A 105 -1.39 -23.65 7.53
N LEU A 106 -0.77 -23.12 6.46
CA LEU A 106 -1.49 -22.62 5.28
C LEU A 106 -1.09 -23.31 3.98
N GLY A 107 -0.19 -24.30 4.04
CA GLY A 107 0.33 -24.99 2.85
C GLY A 107 1.03 -24.03 1.88
N VAL A 108 1.52 -22.89 2.35
CA VAL A 108 2.19 -21.88 1.53
C VAL A 108 3.60 -22.38 1.21
N ASP A 109 3.95 -22.44 -0.08
CA ASP A 109 5.32 -22.73 -0.50
C ASP A 109 6.28 -21.70 0.13
N PRO A 110 7.25 -22.11 0.97
CA PRO A 110 8.24 -21.22 1.55
C PRO A 110 9.00 -20.39 0.52
N ASN A 111 9.14 -20.87 -0.73
CA ASN A 111 9.79 -20.16 -1.82
C ASN A 111 8.91 -19.06 -2.44
N GLY A 112 7.59 -19.13 -2.25
CA GLY A 112 6.64 -18.07 -2.63
C GLY A 112 6.70 -16.85 -1.71
N ILE A 113 7.28 -16.99 -0.51
CA ILE A 113 7.49 -15.88 0.43
C ILE A 113 8.66 -15.04 -0.06
N VAL A 114 8.36 -13.86 -0.59
CA VAL A 114 9.37 -12.95 -1.13
C VAL A 114 10.43 -12.64 -0.10
N LYS A 115 11.68 -13.00 -0.44
CA LYS A 115 12.83 -12.68 0.38
C LYS A 115 13.04 -11.16 0.36
N VAL A 116 12.94 -10.55 1.54
CA VAL A 116 13.25 -9.14 1.71
C VAL A 116 14.76 -8.98 1.75
N ASP A 117 15.35 -8.47 0.66
CA ASP A 117 16.75 -8.08 0.66
C ASP A 117 16.93 -6.75 1.42
N CYS A 118 17.76 -6.78 2.45
CA CYS A 118 18.10 -5.63 3.28
C CYS A 118 19.46 -5.00 2.88
N SER A 119 19.95 -5.26 1.66
CA SER A 119 21.20 -4.69 1.11
C SER A 119 21.10 -3.19 0.75
N ARG A 120 22.23 -2.55 0.45
CA ARG A 120 22.51 -1.08 0.39
C ARG A 120 21.47 -0.15 -0.27
N ASN A 121 20.55 -0.63 -1.13
CA ASN A 121 19.49 0.17 -1.77
C ASN A 121 18.08 -0.05 -1.17
N TYR A 122 17.97 -0.73 -0.03
CA TYR A 122 16.68 -1.09 0.56
C TYR A 122 15.85 0.13 0.99
N PHE A 123 16.44 1.30 1.22
CA PHE A 123 15.70 2.46 1.75
C PHE A 123 14.67 3.02 0.76
N PHE A 124 15.00 3.08 -0.53
CA PHE A 124 14.04 3.49 -1.58
C PHE A 124 12.93 2.46 -1.73
N LEU A 125 13.27 1.17 -1.75
CA LEU A 125 12.29 0.09 -1.78
C LEU A 125 11.40 0.08 -0.54
N LEU A 126 11.97 0.36 0.63
CA LEU A 126 11.28 0.42 1.91
C LEU A 126 10.24 1.52 1.90
N ASN A 127 10.62 2.76 1.59
CA ASN A 127 9.69 3.88 1.60
C ASN A 127 8.55 3.65 0.59
N HIS A 128 8.87 3.17 -0.61
CA HIS A 128 7.85 2.90 -1.63
C HIS A 128 6.89 1.80 -1.16
N THR A 129 7.43 0.70 -0.62
CA THR A 129 6.62 -0.40 -0.09
C THR A 129 5.74 0.05 1.08
N LEU A 130 6.28 0.84 2.01
CA LEU A 130 5.51 1.36 3.14
C LEU A 130 4.37 2.25 2.66
N ARG A 131 4.60 3.15 1.70
CA ARG A 131 3.53 4.01 1.15
C ARG A 131 2.44 3.22 0.41
N ARG A 132 2.83 2.19 -0.34
CA ARG A 132 1.88 1.24 -0.93
C ARG A 132 1.05 0.53 0.13
N ASN A 133 1.69 0.10 1.21
CA ASN A 133 1.05 -0.63 2.29
C ASN A 133 0.13 0.27 3.12
N ASP A 134 0.47 1.56 3.31
CA ASP A 134 -0.43 2.57 3.88
C ASP A 134 -1.72 2.66 3.06
N PHE A 135 -1.59 2.82 1.74
CA PHE A 135 -2.75 2.85 0.83
C PHE A 135 -3.62 1.60 0.94
N ARG A 136 -3.01 0.41 0.87
CA ARG A 136 -3.72 -0.87 1.00
C ARG A 136 -4.46 -0.97 2.35
N ALA A 137 -3.78 -0.65 3.45
CA ALA A 137 -4.33 -0.76 4.79
C ALA A 137 -5.49 0.22 5.01
N VAL A 138 -5.32 1.47 4.58
CA VAL A 138 -6.37 2.51 4.62
C VAL A 138 -7.58 2.08 3.81
N LEU A 139 -7.39 1.65 2.55
CA LEU A 139 -8.49 1.22 1.69
C LEU A 139 -9.26 0.03 2.29
N TYR A 140 -8.53 -0.95 2.81
CA TYR A 140 -9.13 -2.14 3.42
C TYR A 140 -9.90 -1.80 4.71
N ALA A 141 -9.36 -0.94 5.55
CA ALA A 141 -10.05 -0.45 6.75
C ALA A 141 -11.32 0.35 6.37
N ALA A 142 -11.21 1.27 5.41
CA ALA A 142 -12.34 2.07 4.94
C ALA A 142 -13.48 1.22 4.37
N CYS A 143 -13.16 0.19 3.58
CA CYS A 143 -14.17 -0.74 3.06
C CYS A 143 -14.87 -1.50 4.19
N ARG A 144 -14.16 -1.85 5.27
CA ARG A 144 -14.73 -2.58 6.41
C ARG A 144 -15.68 -1.73 7.24
N GLU A 145 -15.42 -0.42 7.31
CA GLU A 145 -16.29 0.55 8.00
C GLU A 145 -17.58 0.87 7.21
N ARG A 146 -17.67 0.44 5.95
CA ARG A 146 -18.82 0.65 5.07
C ARG A 146 -19.48 -0.69 4.71
N PRO A 147 -20.57 -1.09 5.40
CA PRO A 147 -21.22 -2.39 5.18
C PRO A 147 -21.79 -2.60 3.78
N ASP A 148 -22.07 -1.51 3.05
CA ASP A 148 -22.52 -1.52 1.67
C ASP A 148 -21.42 -1.83 0.66
N LEU A 149 -20.16 -1.84 1.10
CA LEU A 149 -18.99 -2.14 0.27
C LEU A 149 -18.47 -3.54 0.54
N LYS A 150 -18.03 -4.20 -0.53
CA LYS A 150 -17.26 -5.45 -0.43
C LYS A 150 -15.90 -5.27 -1.08
N PHE A 151 -14.86 -5.37 -0.27
CA PHE A 151 -13.48 -5.47 -0.76
C PHE A 151 -13.28 -6.85 -1.41
N LEU A 152 -13.08 -6.88 -2.72
CA LEU A 152 -13.07 -8.13 -3.50
C LEU A 152 -11.70 -8.81 -3.45
N PHE A 153 -10.63 -8.06 -3.69
CA PHE A 153 -9.27 -8.57 -3.69
C PHE A 153 -8.23 -7.44 -3.62
N TRP A 154 -7.01 -7.81 -3.22
CA TRP A 154 -5.78 -7.07 -3.49
C TRP A 154 -4.79 -8.02 -4.17
N LYS A 155 -4.18 -7.58 -5.27
CA LYS A 155 -3.10 -8.26 -5.99
C LYS A 155 -1.95 -7.28 -6.21
N GLN A 156 -0.73 -7.79 -6.30
CA GLN A 156 0.47 -7.01 -6.55
C GLN A 156 1.52 -7.88 -7.27
N ASP A 157 2.61 -7.26 -7.72
CA ASP A 157 3.74 -7.94 -8.37
C ASP A 157 3.41 -8.55 -9.75
N LYS A 158 4.16 -9.59 -10.14
CA LYS A 158 4.16 -10.14 -11.51
C LYS A 158 2.78 -10.65 -11.96
N ASP A 159 1.96 -11.09 -11.02
CA ASP A 159 0.65 -11.68 -11.31
C ASP A 159 -0.36 -10.67 -11.87
N VAL A 160 -0.07 -9.38 -11.75
CA VAL A 160 -0.92 -8.28 -12.26
C VAL A 160 -0.38 -7.67 -13.54
N GLY A 161 0.94 -7.76 -13.78
CA GLY A 161 1.62 -7.08 -14.86
C GLY A 161 1.10 -7.42 -16.27
N ASP A 162 1.28 -6.49 -17.19
CA ASP A 162 1.07 -6.67 -18.64
C ASP A 162 2.15 -5.89 -19.41
N SER A 163 2.06 -5.87 -20.74
CA SER A 163 2.85 -5.01 -21.60
C SER A 163 2.10 -4.63 -22.86
N ILE A 164 2.47 -3.48 -23.41
CA ILE A 164 1.89 -2.96 -24.64
C ILE A 164 2.99 -2.36 -25.52
N ARG A 165 2.79 -2.38 -26.84
CA ARG A 165 3.67 -1.67 -27.79
C ARG A 165 3.06 -0.31 -28.12
N ILE A 166 3.76 0.78 -27.82
CA ILE A 166 3.38 2.14 -28.20
C ILE A 166 4.33 2.67 -29.28
N GLU A 167 3.86 3.60 -30.10
CA GLU A 167 4.74 4.33 -31.02
C GLU A 167 5.70 5.22 -30.24
N TYR A 168 6.94 5.28 -30.72
CA TYR A 168 8.05 5.94 -30.06
C TYR A 168 8.99 6.59 -31.08
N GLY A 169 9.27 7.87 -30.86
CA GLY A 169 10.07 8.68 -31.79
C GLY A 169 9.31 9.10 -33.04
N ARG A 170 9.99 9.83 -33.94
CA ARG A 170 9.39 10.40 -35.16
C ARG A 170 9.21 9.39 -36.30
N TYR A 171 9.93 8.27 -36.25
CA TYR A 171 9.99 7.29 -37.33
C TYR A 171 9.06 6.09 -37.12
N GLY A 172 8.03 6.20 -36.28
CA GLY A 172 7.02 5.15 -36.09
C GLY A 172 7.50 3.87 -35.38
N ASN A 173 8.70 3.87 -34.80
CA ASN A 173 9.23 2.69 -34.10
C ASN A 173 8.33 2.28 -32.93
N LEU A 174 8.07 0.98 -32.78
CA LEU A 174 7.29 0.46 -31.66
C LEU A 174 8.18 0.13 -30.47
N LYS A 175 7.90 0.75 -29.32
CA LYS A 175 8.56 0.45 -28.05
C LYS A 175 7.63 -0.41 -27.17
N ARG A 176 8.15 -1.53 -26.64
CA ARG A 176 7.46 -2.30 -25.61
C ARG A 176 7.52 -1.55 -24.28
N VAL A 177 6.37 -1.26 -23.70
CA VAL A 177 6.20 -0.63 -22.40
C VAL A 177 5.61 -1.63 -21.42
N PRO A 178 6.31 -1.99 -20.33
CA PRO A 178 5.76 -2.83 -19.27
C PRO A 178 4.76 -2.01 -18.44
N LEU A 179 3.61 -2.62 -18.14
CA LEU A 179 2.54 -2.08 -17.31
C LEU A 179 2.42 -2.92 -16.05
N VAL A 180 3.28 -2.62 -15.08
CA VAL A 180 3.27 -3.27 -13.78
C VAL A 180 2.81 -2.21 -12.76
N PRO A 181 1.58 -2.33 -12.22
CA PRO A 181 1.12 -1.44 -11.17
C PRO A 181 1.69 -1.89 -9.82
N ASP A 182 1.76 -0.96 -8.87
CA ASP A 182 2.20 -1.26 -7.50
C ASP A 182 1.14 -2.06 -6.73
N GLY A 183 -0.13 -1.88 -7.07
CA GLY A 183 -1.24 -2.65 -6.55
C GLY A 183 -2.41 -2.72 -7.52
N PHE A 184 -3.25 -3.73 -7.36
CA PHE A 184 -4.50 -3.91 -8.09
C PHE A 184 -5.58 -4.39 -7.13
N PHE A 185 -6.70 -3.70 -7.09
CA PHE A 185 -7.81 -4.07 -6.23
C PHE A 185 -9.15 -3.99 -6.95
N GLY A 186 -10.13 -4.65 -6.36
CA GLY A 186 -11.54 -4.55 -6.73
C GLY A 186 -12.40 -4.21 -5.52
N ILE A 187 -13.36 -3.30 -5.70
CA ILE A 187 -14.41 -3.01 -4.73
C ILE A 187 -15.75 -3.21 -5.42
N GLN A 188 -16.69 -3.84 -4.73
CA GLN A 188 -18.10 -3.89 -5.13
C GLN A 188 -18.87 -2.89 -4.27
N THR A 189 -19.58 -1.98 -4.93
CA THR A 189 -20.62 -1.12 -4.34
C THR A 189 -22.00 -1.73 -4.63
N PRO A 190 -23.10 -1.18 -4.10
CA PRO A 190 -24.45 -1.63 -4.46
C PRO A 190 -24.77 -1.49 -5.96
N SER A 191 -24.16 -0.52 -6.65
CA SER A 191 -24.47 -0.18 -8.04
C SER A 191 -23.45 -0.71 -9.04
N GLU A 192 -22.20 -0.93 -8.65
CA GLU A 192 -21.12 -1.26 -9.59
C GLU A 192 -19.92 -1.97 -8.96
N ARG A 193 -19.08 -2.53 -9.83
CA ARG A 193 -17.74 -3.02 -9.49
C ARG A 193 -16.71 -2.03 -9.99
N ILE A 194 -15.78 -1.64 -9.14
CA ILE A 194 -14.70 -0.73 -9.47
C ILE A 194 -13.39 -1.50 -9.36
N TYR A 195 -12.68 -1.63 -10.48
CA TYR A 195 -11.36 -2.23 -10.54
C TYR A 195 -10.33 -1.12 -10.72
N ALA A 196 -9.24 -1.17 -9.97
CA ALA A 196 -8.27 -0.10 -10.00
C ALA A 196 -6.83 -0.59 -9.87
N TYR A 197 -5.98 -0.11 -10.76
CA TYR A 197 -4.54 -0.14 -10.54
C TYR A 197 -4.10 1.05 -9.69
N VAL A 198 -3.05 0.84 -8.90
CA VAL A 198 -2.46 1.82 -8.01
C VAL A 198 -0.99 2.01 -8.37
N GLU A 199 -0.58 3.26 -8.46
CA GLU A 199 0.80 3.71 -8.68
C GLU A 199 1.21 4.62 -7.53
N ILE A 200 2.31 4.28 -6.86
CA ILE A 200 2.88 5.03 -5.75
C ILE A 200 4.10 5.80 -6.28
N ASP A 201 3.91 7.08 -6.62
CA ASP A 201 4.97 7.92 -7.16
C ASP A 201 5.73 8.62 -6.02
N GLN A 202 6.97 8.19 -5.77
CA GLN A 202 7.87 8.84 -4.81
C GLN A 202 8.61 10.05 -5.37
N GLY A 203 8.28 10.51 -6.59
CA GLY A 203 9.03 11.56 -7.27
C GLY A 203 10.38 11.12 -7.86
N THR A 204 10.69 9.82 -7.84
CA THR A 204 11.97 9.26 -8.33
C THR A 204 11.97 8.97 -9.84
N ILE A 205 10.79 8.84 -10.45
CA ILE A 205 10.65 8.58 -11.88
C ILE A 205 10.62 9.91 -12.65
N GLY A 206 11.53 10.05 -13.62
CA GLY A 206 11.59 11.21 -14.52
C GLY A 206 10.38 11.30 -15.44
N HIS A 207 10.00 12.53 -15.81
CA HIS A 207 8.80 12.85 -16.59
C HIS A 207 8.61 12.01 -17.85
N LYS A 208 9.69 11.75 -18.61
CA LYS A 208 9.63 10.95 -19.84
C LYS A 208 9.16 9.52 -19.58
N LYS A 209 9.72 8.85 -18.57
CA LYS A 209 9.34 7.48 -18.20
C LYS A 209 7.90 7.41 -17.69
N PHE A 210 7.50 8.40 -16.90
CA PHE A 210 6.11 8.53 -16.45
C PHE A 210 5.16 8.68 -17.65
N LEU A 211 5.41 9.63 -18.56
CA LEU A 211 4.59 9.84 -19.75
C LEU A 211 4.50 8.58 -20.63
N GLU A 212 5.60 7.86 -20.82
CA GLU A 212 5.61 6.59 -21.54
C GLU A 212 4.69 5.55 -20.88
N LYS A 213 4.71 5.43 -19.55
CA LYS A 213 3.82 4.53 -18.80
C LYS A 213 2.36 4.94 -18.96
N GLN A 214 2.04 6.23 -18.86
CA GLN A 214 0.69 6.75 -19.05
C GLN A 214 0.17 6.49 -20.48
N ARG A 215 1.02 6.70 -21.50
CA ARG A 215 0.71 6.33 -22.91
C ARG A 215 0.47 4.83 -23.06
N GLY A 216 1.24 4.01 -22.36
CA GLY A 216 1.03 2.58 -22.30
C GLY A 216 -0.34 2.23 -21.70
N TYR A 217 -0.68 2.77 -20.53
CA TYR A 217 -2.00 2.55 -19.92
C TYR A 217 -3.16 3.02 -20.80
N PHE A 218 -3.03 4.19 -21.43
CA PHE A 218 -4.04 4.69 -22.34
C PHE A 218 -4.24 3.79 -23.56
N LYS A 219 -3.15 3.36 -24.22
CA LYS A 219 -3.25 2.43 -25.35
C LYS A 219 -3.81 1.07 -24.93
N TRP A 220 -3.40 0.57 -23.76
CA TRP A 220 -3.90 -0.68 -23.18
C TRP A 220 -5.41 -0.61 -22.88
N TRP A 221 -5.86 0.51 -22.32
CA TRP A 221 -7.27 0.78 -22.08
C TRP A 221 -8.07 0.91 -23.38
N LEU A 222 -7.57 1.69 -24.35
CA LEU A 222 -8.19 1.91 -25.66
C LEU A 222 -8.40 0.60 -26.45
N GLN A 223 -7.47 -0.35 -26.31
CA GLN A 223 -7.58 -1.68 -26.92
C GLN A 223 -8.52 -2.64 -26.15
N GLY A 224 -9.18 -2.19 -25.08
CA GLY A 224 -10.09 -3.02 -24.29
C GLY A 224 -9.38 -4.12 -23.50
N LYS A 225 -8.05 -4.06 -23.30
CA LYS A 225 -7.30 -5.13 -22.64
C LYS A 225 -7.68 -5.33 -21.18
N HIS A 226 -8.07 -4.27 -20.48
CA HIS A 226 -8.62 -4.35 -19.11
C HIS A 226 -9.89 -5.22 -19.07
N LEU A 227 -10.81 -4.99 -20.00
CA LEU A 227 -12.05 -5.74 -20.12
C LEU A 227 -11.77 -7.20 -20.51
N GLN A 228 -10.87 -7.44 -21.45
CA GLN A 228 -10.47 -8.80 -21.84
C GLN A 228 -9.82 -9.57 -20.68
N LYS A 229 -8.94 -8.90 -19.91
CA LYS A 229 -8.17 -9.52 -18.84
C LYS A 229 -8.99 -9.73 -17.56
N TYR A 230 -9.92 -8.83 -17.26
CA TYR A 230 -10.60 -8.80 -15.97
C TYR A 230 -12.13 -8.84 -16.04
N GLY A 231 -12.72 -8.72 -17.23
CA GLY A 231 -14.18 -8.70 -17.41
C GLY A 231 -14.87 -7.44 -16.88
N GLU A 232 -14.12 -6.39 -16.50
CA GLU A 232 -14.67 -5.18 -15.89
C GLU A 232 -14.45 -3.94 -16.77
N LYS A 233 -15.51 -3.13 -16.93
CA LYS A 233 -15.50 -1.88 -17.70
C LYS A 233 -15.13 -0.69 -16.84
N ASN A 234 -15.57 -0.63 -15.58
CA ASN A 234 -15.23 0.47 -14.69
C ASN A 234 -13.84 0.26 -14.10
N PHE A 235 -12.85 0.72 -14.86
CA PHE A 235 -11.44 0.57 -14.53
C PHE A 235 -10.79 1.93 -14.29
N ARG A 236 -9.95 2.03 -13.25
CA ARG A 236 -9.24 3.26 -12.88
C ARG A 236 -7.73 3.03 -12.76
N ILE A 237 -6.93 4.04 -13.07
CA ILE A 237 -5.51 4.11 -12.74
C ILE A 237 -5.37 5.21 -11.69
N LEU A 238 -5.13 4.81 -10.45
CA LEU A 238 -4.92 5.70 -9.32
C LEU A 238 -3.43 5.97 -9.16
N THR A 239 -3.03 7.23 -9.09
CA THR A 239 -1.66 7.63 -8.77
C THR A 239 -1.66 8.44 -7.47
N VAL A 240 -0.93 7.95 -6.47
CA VAL A 240 -0.73 8.65 -5.20
C VAL A 240 0.70 9.16 -5.17
N THR A 241 0.89 10.47 -4.95
CA THR A 241 2.22 11.11 -5.02
C THR A 241 2.53 11.99 -3.81
N THR A 242 3.69 12.64 -3.82
CA THR A 242 4.29 13.30 -2.65
C THR A 242 3.57 14.55 -2.19
N ASN A 243 3.29 15.50 -3.08
CA ASN A 243 2.73 16.80 -2.73
C ASN A 243 1.91 17.40 -3.90
N PRO A 244 1.10 18.45 -3.64
CA PRO A 244 0.23 19.03 -4.66
C PRO A 244 0.97 19.51 -5.92
N ARG A 245 2.19 20.07 -5.76
CA ARG A 245 3.00 20.53 -6.90
C ARG A 245 3.42 19.35 -7.80
N ARG A 246 3.88 18.25 -7.21
CA ARG A 246 4.20 17.02 -7.96
C ARG A 246 2.95 16.46 -8.62
N MET A 247 1.82 16.41 -7.92
CA MET A 247 0.54 15.94 -8.45
C MET A 247 0.11 16.74 -9.68
N ALA A 248 0.10 18.08 -9.59
CA ALA A 248 -0.27 18.96 -10.71
C ALA A 248 0.62 18.70 -11.95
N ASN A 249 1.91 18.50 -11.75
CA ASN A 249 2.84 18.15 -12.83
C ASN A 249 2.54 16.78 -13.48
N LEU A 250 2.15 15.78 -12.70
CA LEU A 250 1.76 14.45 -13.21
C LEU A 250 0.42 14.49 -13.95
N VAL A 251 -0.55 15.24 -13.43
CA VAL A 251 -1.83 15.52 -14.10
C VAL A 251 -1.57 16.20 -15.45
N TYR A 252 -0.81 17.29 -15.46
CA TYR A 252 -0.44 18.02 -16.69
C TYR A 252 0.27 17.10 -17.71
N THR A 253 1.19 16.25 -17.23
CA THR A 253 1.86 15.28 -18.10
C THR A 253 0.89 14.26 -18.67
N THR A 254 -0.08 13.79 -17.88
CA THR A 254 -1.08 12.79 -18.28
C THR A 254 -2.10 13.34 -19.28
N LEU A 255 -2.46 14.62 -19.20
CA LEU A 255 -3.36 15.26 -20.18
C LEU A 255 -2.79 15.22 -21.60
N ARG A 256 -1.46 15.17 -21.74
CA ARG A 256 -0.74 15.11 -23.02
C ARG A 256 -0.59 13.69 -23.58
N VAL A 257 -1.23 12.71 -22.94
CA VAL A 257 -1.20 11.31 -23.40
C VAL A 257 -2.05 11.12 -24.65
N LYS A 258 -3.22 11.77 -24.68
CA LYS A 258 -4.05 11.89 -25.87
C LYS A 258 -3.50 13.07 -26.67
N ASP A 259 -3.39 12.95 -27.98
CA ASP A 259 -3.15 14.11 -28.86
C ASP A 259 -4.44 14.99 -28.96
N SER A 260 -5.20 15.08 -27.87
CA SER A 260 -6.41 15.87 -27.74
C SER A 260 -6.40 16.59 -26.40
N LYS A 261 -7.05 17.76 -26.34
CA LYS A 261 -7.11 18.60 -25.15
C LYS A 261 -7.99 18.05 -24.01
N GLU A 262 -8.76 16.99 -24.25
CA GLU A 262 -9.80 16.48 -23.32
C GLU A 262 -9.28 15.62 -22.15
N GLY A 263 -8.08 15.03 -22.26
CA GLY A 263 -7.58 14.06 -21.28
C GLY A 263 -8.33 12.72 -21.30
N SER A 264 -8.30 11.97 -20.19
CA SER A 264 -9.02 10.72 -20.03
C SER A 264 -9.51 10.51 -18.59
N GLY A 265 -10.80 10.21 -18.45
CA GLY A 265 -11.50 10.15 -17.16
C GLY A 265 -11.13 8.98 -16.24
N PHE A 266 -10.26 8.06 -16.66
CA PHE A 266 -9.85 6.90 -15.87
C PHE A 266 -8.49 7.06 -15.17
N PHE A 267 -7.75 8.15 -15.39
CA PHE A 267 -6.56 8.50 -14.61
C PHE A 267 -6.93 9.43 -13.45
N TRP A 268 -6.62 8.99 -12.22
CA TRP A 268 -6.99 9.65 -10.98
C TRP A 268 -5.75 9.90 -10.13
N PHE A 269 -5.71 11.03 -9.45
CA PHE A 269 -4.53 11.50 -8.73
C PHE A 269 -4.91 12.01 -7.33
N THR A 270 -4.06 11.71 -6.35
CA THR A 270 -4.13 12.31 -5.02
C THR A 270 -2.72 12.34 -4.40
N THR A 271 -2.60 12.82 -3.17
CA THR A 271 -1.31 12.95 -2.46
C THR A 271 -1.25 12.06 -1.22
N PHE A 272 -0.04 11.75 -0.75
CA PHE A 272 0.16 10.87 0.41
C PHE A 272 -0.47 11.40 1.69
N ASP A 273 -0.57 12.72 1.88
CA ASP A 273 -1.22 13.34 3.04
C ASP A 273 -2.73 13.10 3.09
N GLN A 274 -3.38 12.85 1.95
CA GLN A 274 -4.81 12.52 1.87
C GLN A 274 -5.08 11.06 2.24
N ILE A 275 -4.07 10.19 2.16
CA ILE A 275 -4.16 8.78 2.55
C ILE A 275 -3.80 8.66 4.04
N ASN A 276 -4.79 8.88 4.90
CA ASN A 276 -4.58 8.99 6.35
C ASN A 276 -5.00 7.71 7.11
N PRO A 277 -4.06 6.99 7.75
CA PRO A 277 -4.35 5.84 8.62
C PRO A 277 -5.28 6.13 9.79
N GLU A 278 -5.31 7.37 10.30
CA GLU A 278 -6.15 7.76 11.44
C GLU A 278 -7.59 8.10 11.01
N SER A 279 -7.86 8.21 9.72
CA SER A 279 -9.20 8.49 9.21
C SER A 279 -9.43 7.75 7.89
N PRO A 280 -9.50 6.40 7.92
CA PRO A 280 -9.48 5.61 6.69
C PRO A 280 -10.60 5.95 5.71
N LEU A 281 -11.81 6.24 6.21
CA LEU A 281 -12.98 6.60 5.38
C LEU A 281 -12.73 7.77 4.43
N LYS A 282 -11.84 8.71 4.77
CA LYS A 282 -11.53 9.87 3.92
C LYS A 282 -10.97 9.51 2.55
N ILE A 283 -10.49 8.28 2.36
CA ILE A 283 -10.07 7.81 1.03
C ILE A 283 -11.22 7.84 0.00
N PHE A 284 -12.47 7.77 0.47
CA PHE A 284 -13.67 7.86 -0.35
C PHE A 284 -14.20 9.28 -0.51
N ASP A 285 -13.68 10.26 0.23
CA ASP A 285 -14.09 11.66 0.09
C ASP A 285 -13.63 12.24 -1.26
N PRO A 286 -14.15 13.43 -1.65
CA PRO A 286 -13.66 14.18 -2.79
C PRO A 286 -12.21 14.66 -2.59
N ILE A 287 -11.24 13.75 -2.74
CA ILE A 287 -9.80 14.00 -2.63
C ILE A 287 -9.04 13.65 -3.91
N TRP A 288 -9.76 13.21 -4.96
CA TRP A 288 -9.16 12.71 -6.19
C TRP A 288 -9.34 13.66 -7.37
N ILE A 289 -8.25 14.00 -8.04
CA ILE A 289 -8.27 14.76 -9.30
C ILE A 289 -8.29 13.80 -10.48
N ARG A 290 -9.20 14.01 -11.44
CA ARG A 290 -9.21 13.30 -12.71
C ARG A 290 -8.45 14.09 -13.76
N ALA A 291 -7.62 13.43 -14.57
CA ALA A 291 -6.88 14.10 -15.66
C ALA A 291 -7.76 14.29 -16.90
N VAL A 292 -8.67 15.27 -16.85
CA VAL A 292 -9.59 15.67 -17.95
C VAL A 292 -9.55 17.18 -18.16
N ALA A 293 -9.99 17.73 -19.31
CA ALA A 293 -9.89 19.16 -19.60
C ALA A 293 -10.47 20.10 -18.52
N SER A 294 -11.55 19.69 -17.86
CA SER A 294 -12.16 20.38 -16.71
C SER A 294 -11.40 20.12 -15.39
N ASN A 295 -10.07 20.24 -15.40
CA ASN A 295 -9.26 20.04 -14.21
C ASN A 295 -9.63 21.06 -13.12
N GLY A 296 -9.81 20.61 -11.89
CA GLY A 296 -10.05 21.47 -10.73
C GLY A 296 -11.05 20.89 -9.72
N HIS A 297 -11.96 20.04 -10.18
CA HIS A 297 -12.88 19.34 -9.29
C HIS A 297 -12.20 18.13 -8.64
N LEU A 298 -12.38 18.00 -7.33
CA LEU A 298 -12.08 16.78 -6.60
C LEU A 298 -13.26 15.83 -6.70
N TRP A 299 -12.99 14.53 -6.78
CA TRP A 299 -13.98 13.48 -6.98
C TRP A 299 -13.85 12.42 -5.88
N PRO A 300 -14.97 11.84 -5.42
CA PRO A 300 -14.91 10.71 -4.52
C PRO A 300 -14.46 9.45 -5.25
N LEU A 301 -13.73 8.57 -4.56
CA LEU A 301 -13.28 7.31 -5.16
C LEU A 301 -14.43 6.36 -5.47
N ILE A 302 -15.57 6.49 -4.80
CA ILE A 302 -16.76 5.67 -5.02
C ILE A 302 -17.99 6.59 -4.96
N GLY A 303 -19.10 6.17 -5.57
CA GLY A 303 -20.33 6.98 -5.57
C GLY A 303 -20.23 8.24 -6.45
N ARG A 304 -21.21 9.13 -6.29
CA ARG A 304 -21.33 10.38 -7.06
C ARG A 304 -21.00 11.60 -6.23
N LEU A 305 -20.62 12.70 -6.86
CA LEU A 305 -20.32 13.96 -6.17
C LEU A 305 -21.49 14.48 -5.34
N GLU A 306 -22.72 14.28 -5.80
CA GLU A 306 -23.93 14.75 -5.10
C GLU A 306 -24.18 14.01 -3.77
N GLU A 307 -23.52 12.87 -3.55
CA GLU A 307 -23.66 12.05 -2.34
C GLU A 307 -22.74 12.50 -1.20
N TYR A 308 -21.88 13.50 -1.45
CA TYR A 308 -20.92 14.01 -0.47
C TYR A 308 -21.28 15.46 -0.09
N PRO A 309 -21.43 15.78 1.21
CA PRO A 309 -21.72 17.13 1.62
C PRO A 309 -20.58 18.06 1.19
N ILE A 310 -20.91 19.12 0.46
CA ILE A 310 -19.97 20.20 0.17
C ILE A 310 -19.57 20.78 1.51
N SER A 311 -18.33 20.54 1.95
CA SER A 311 -17.77 21.28 3.08
C SER A 311 -17.64 22.73 2.63
N THR A 312 -18.64 23.54 2.95
CA THR A 312 -18.53 25.00 2.93
C THR A 312 -17.54 25.37 4.03
N GLY A 313 -16.27 25.47 3.67
CA GLY A 313 -15.26 26.16 4.45
C GLY A 313 -15.31 27.66 4.18
#